data_AF-A0A1F5G6F6-F1
#
_entry.id   AF-A0A1F5G6F6-F1
#
_cell.length_a   1.000
_cell.length_b   1.000
_cell.length_c   1.000
_cell.angle_alpha   90.00
_cell.angle_beta   90.00
_cell.angle_gamma   90.00
#
_symmetry.space_group_name_H-M   'P 1'
#
loop_
_entity.id
_entity.type
_entity.pdbx_description
1 polymer ?
#
loop_
_entity_poly.entity_id
_entity_poly.type
_entity_poly.pdbx_seq_one_letter_code
_entity_poly.pdbx_strand_id
1 'polypeptide(L)'
;MADKIQIIDPKTTYVDEQAEIGEGTTIYPNTTILGKTVIGKNCEIGPNSVIQDSKIADGCVIFASVVKDSEIAQNSDVGPYAHLRGQVKIAPNVHVGNYVEIVRSQIGAGTKIGHVSYLGDATVGANVNIGAGTITANFDGKSKHPTIIEDEAFIGANTVLVAPIKVGRGAKTGAGAVVTEDVLERTLVAGVPAKEKKKL
;
A
#
# COMPACT_ATOMS: atom_id res chain seq x y z
N MET A 1 3.57 -11.48 30.94
CA MET A 1 2.28 -10.76 30.85
C MET A 1 2.06 -10.26 29.41
N ALA A 2 2.64 -10.89 28.38
CA ALA A 2 2.54 -10.46 26.98
C ALA A 2 1.58 -11.35 26.15
N ASP A 3 0.80 -12.18 26.84
CA ASP A 3 0.25 -13.43 26.30
C ASP A 3 -1.28 -13.36 26.10
N LYS A 4 -1.85 -12.15 25.98
CA LYS A 4 -3.30 -11.95 25.82
C LYS A 4 -3.61 -10.89 24.76
N ILE A 5 -4.70 -11.11 24.04
CA ILE A 5 -5.32 -10.10 23.17
C ILE A 5 -5.84 -8.98 24.05
N GLN A 6 -5.51 -7.73 23.71
CA GLN A 6 -5.95 -6.56 24.46
C GLN A 6 -6.95 -5.76 23.63
N ILE A 7 -8.19 -5.63 24.10
CA ILE A 7 -9.16 -4.69 23.55
C ILE A 7 -9.27 -3.52 24.52
N ILE A 8 -8.82 -2.34 24.08
CA ILE A 8 -8.70 -1.15 24.94
C ILE A 8 -10.08 -0.64 25.40
N ASP A 9 -11.05 -0.57 24.48
CA ASP A 9 -12.42 -0.22 24.79
C ASP A 9 -13.41 -1.17 24.09
N PRO A 10 -13.85 -2.24 24.79
CA PRO A 10 -14.82 -3.19 24.24
C PRO A 10 -16.18 -2.59 23.91
N LYS A 11 -16.55 -1.42 24.46
CA LYS A 11 -17.86 -0.79 24.18
C LYS A 11 -17.92 -0.12 22.81
N THR A 12 -16.77 0.21 22.24
CA THR A 12 -16.63 0.90 20.95
C THR A 12 -15.85 0.08 19.93
N THR A 13 -15.50 -1.16 20.26
CA THR A 13 -14.80 -2.09 19.36
C THR A 13 -15.78 -3.17 18.90
N TYR A 14 -15.84 -3.39 17.59
CA TYR A 14 -16.75 -4.37 16.98
C TYR A 14 -15.91 -5.45 16.30
N VAL A 15 -16.11 -6.70 16.67
CA VAL A 15 -15.39 -7.85 16.11
C VAL A 15 -16.42 -8.90 15.69
N ASP A 16 -16.39 -9.29 14.42
CA ASP A 16 -17.21 -10.34 13.86
C ASP A 16 -16.88 -11.71 14.49
N GLU A 17 -17.86 -12.59 14.62
CA GLU A 17 -17.70 -13.91 15.24
C GLU A 17 -16.72 -14.82 14.47
N GLN A 18 -16.56 -14.57 13.17
CA GLN A 18 -15.64 -15.34 12.30
C GLN A 18 -14.22 -14.79 12.29
N ALA A 19 -13.95 -13.68 12.98
CA ALA A 19 -12.63 -13.08 12.99
C ALA A 19 -11.68 -13.81 13.96
N GLU A 20 -10.43 -13.97 13.53
CA GLU A 20 -9.36 -14.56 14.33
C GLU A 20 -8.33 -13.50 14.66
N ILE A 21 -7.90 -13.42 15.93
CA ILE A 21 -6.92 -12.44 16.39
C ILE A 21 -5.82 -13.17 17.17
N GLY A 22 -4.58 -12.96 16.77
CA GLY A 22 -3.41 -13.57 17.37
C GLY A 22 -3.04 -12.94 18.71
N GLU A 23 -2.34 -13.73 19.52
CA GLU A 23 -1.82 -13.35 20.83
C GLU A 23 -0.92 -12.10 20.79
N GLY A 24 -0.96 -11.29 21.85
CA GLY A 24 -0.17 -10.06 21.97
C GLY A 24 -0.68 -8.88 21.14
N THR A 25 -1.72 -9.07 20.32
CA THR A 25 -2.33 -8.00 19.53
C THR A 25 -3.19 -7.07 20.39
N THR A 26 -3.04 -5.76 20.14
CA THR A 26 -3.85 -4.70 20.76
C THR A 26 -4.82 -4.11 19.75
N ILE A 27 -6.10 -4.07 20.12
CA ILE A 27 -7.18 -3.41 19.38
C ILE A 27 -7.58 -2.14 20.12
N TYR A 28 -7.39 -1.00 19.46
CA TYR A 28 -7.71 0.33 19.96
C TYR A 28 -9.18 0.71 19.69
N PRO A 29 -9.72 1.73 20.39
CA PRO A 29 -11.13 2.11 20.32
C PRO A 29 -11.64 2.46 18.91
N ASN A 30 -12.96 2.38 18.72
CA ASN A 30 -13.65 2.68 17.46
C ASN A 30 -13.15 1.84 16.27
N THR A 31 -12.66 0.63 16.54
CA THR A 31 -12.16 -0.29 15.50
C THR A 31 -13.22 -1.32 15.18
N THR A 32 -13.39 -1.60 13.89
CA THR A 32 -14.34 -2.58 13.37
C THR A 32 -13.60 -3.65 12.58
N ILE A 33 -13.72 -4.90 13.00
CA ILE A 33 -13.15 -6.09 12.36
C ILE A 33 -14.32 -6.95 11.85
N LEU A 34 -14.42 -7.12 10.54
CA LEU A 34 -15.59 -7.69 9.85
C LEU A 34 -15.23 -8.95 9.04
N GLY A 35 -16.20 -9.85 8.90
CA GLY A 35 -16.11 -11.02 8.04
C GLY A 35 -15.01 -12.00 8.47
N LYS A 36 -14.43 -12.70 7.49
CA LYS A 36 -13.38 -13.71 7.74
C LYS A 36 -12.00 -13.07 7.85
N THR A 37 -11.88 -12.07 8.71
CA THR A 37 -10.62 -11.35 8.94
C THR A 37 -9.72 -12.15 9.88
N VAL A 38 -8.45 -12.28 9.53
CA VAL A 38 -7.42 -12.91 10.36
C VAL A 38 -6.35 -11.88 10.67
N ILE A 39 -6.09 -11.65 11.96
CA ILE A 39 -5.03 -10.77 12.45
C ILE A 39 -4.01 -11.62 13.20
N GLY A 40 -2.75 -11.47 12.86
CA GLY A 40 -1.62 -12.17 13.46
C GLY A 40 -1.32 -11.71 14.88
N LYS A 41 -0.12 -12.06 15.34
CA LYS A 41 0.38 -11.78 16.69
C LYS A 41 1.03 -10.41 16.78
N ASN A 42 1.02 -9.83 17.97
CA ASN A 42 1.74 -8.59 18.29
C ASN A 42 1.42 -7.42 17.33
N CYS A 43 0.19 -7.34 16.84
CA CYS A 43 -0.26 -6.25 15.99
C CYS A 43 -0.84 -5.09 16.81
N GLU A 44 -0.86 -3.90 16.21
CA GLU A 44 -1.53 -2.71 16.74
C GLU A 44 -2.61 -2.26 15.74
N ILE A 45 -3.87 -2.42 16.11
CA ILE A 45 -4.99 -2.18 15.20
C ILE A 45 -5.89 -1.08 15.75
N GLY A 46 -6.07 -0.03 14.95
CA GLY A 46 -6.81 1.16 15.31
C GLY A 46 -5.95 2.25 15.94
N PRO A 47 -6.58 3.25 16.58
CA PRO A 47 -8.03 3.45 16.64
C PRO A 47 -8.62 3.80 15.27
N ASN A 48 -9.96 3.74 15.17
CA ASN A 48 -10.72 4.16 13.98
C ASN A 48 -10.38 3.38 12.70
N SER A 49 -9.94 2.12 12.83
CA SER A 49 -9.65 1.27 11.68
C SER A 49 -10.83 0.37 11.32
N VAL A 50 -11.02 0.11 10.04
CA VAL A 50 -11.99 -0.88 9.55
C VAL A 50 -11.24 -1.93 8.75
N ILE A 51 -11.29 -3.18 9.20
CA ILE A 51 -10.66 -4.31 8.51
C ILE A 51 -11.75 -5.32 8.15
N GLN A 52 -11.86 -5.66 6.87
CA GLN A 52 -12.89 -6.56 6.36
C GLN A 52 -12.27 -7.62 5.45
N ASP A 53 -12.61 -8.89 5.67
CA ASP A 53 -12.25 -10.02 4.81
C ASP A 53 -10.77 -10.02 4.41
N SER A 54 -9.89 -9.71 5.37
CA SER A 54 -8.47 -9.44 5.13
C SER A 54 -7.58 -10.27 6.04
N LYS A 55 -6.32 -10.49 5.62
CA LYS A 55 -5.30 -11.18 6.43
C LYS A 55 -4.19 -10.21 6.78
N ILE A 56 -3.98 -10.00 8.06
CA ILE A 56 -2.92 -9.15 8.60
C ILE A 56 -1.95 -10.07 9.33
N ALA A 57 -0.69 -10.13 8.88
CA ALA A 57 0.33 -10.96 9.52
C ALA A 57 0.90 -10.29 10.79
N ASP A 58 1.83 -10.97 11.45
CA ASP A 58 2.39 -10.55 12.73
C ASP A 58 3.11 -9.19 12.69
N GLY A 59 3.05 -8.45 13.80
CA GLY A 59 3.80 -7.20 13.98
C GLY A 59 3.32 -6.03 13.12
N CYS A 60 2.12 -6.12 12.53
CA CYS A 60 1.58 -5.05 11.70
C CYS A 60 0.94 -3.93 12.53
N VAL A 61 0.98 -2.71 11.97
CA VAL A 61 0.28 -1.54 12.54
C VAL A 61 -0.73 -1.03 11.53
N ILE A 62 -2.01 -0.94 11.91
CA ILE A 62 -3.07 -0.39 11.05
C ILE A 62 -3.80 0.70 11.81
N PHE A 63 -3.48 1.95 11.51
CA PHE A 63 -3.99 3.11 12.22
C PHE A 63 -4.99 3.89 11.37
N ALA A 64 -6.18 4.20 11.90
CA ALA A 64 -7.19 5.06 11.29
C ALA A 64 -7.41 4.84 9.77
N SER A 65 -7.47 3.57 9.33
CA SER A 65 -7.45 3.21 7.92
C SER A 65 -8.45 2.10 7.59
N VAL A 66 -8.77 1.97 6.30
CA VAL A 66 -9.68 0.94 5.79
C VAL A 66 -8.90 -0.10 4.99
N VAL A 67 -8.98 -1.37 5.39
CA VAL A 67 -8.37 -2.50 4.69
C VAL A 67 -9.46 -3.52 4.37
N LYS A 68 -9.69 -3.74 3.09
CA LYS A 68 -10.75 -4.63 2.61
C LYS A 68 -10.23 -5.62 1.58
N ASP A 69 -10.64 -6.88 1.68
CA ASP A 69 -10.29 -7.94 0.72
C ASP A 69 -8.78 -7.97 0.41
N SER A 70 -7.91 -7.89 1.42
CA SER A 70 -6.47 -7.66 1.21
C SER A 70 -5.58 -8.49 2.15
N GLU A 71 -4.33 -8.70 1.75
CA GLU A 71 -3.32 -9.42 2.53
C GLU A 71 -2.15 -8.49 2.85
N ILE A 72 -1.80 -8.36 4.13
CA ILE A 72 -0.68 -7.54 4.62
C ILE A 72 0.30 -8.44 5.36
N ALA A 73 1.53 -8.50 4.86
CA ALA A 73 2.58 -9.31 5.45
C ALA A 73 3.31 -8.59 6.59
N GLN A 74 4.06 -9.38 7.36
CA GLN A 74 4.62 -9.02 8.66
C GLN A 74 5.40 -7.70 8.68
N ASN A 75 5.35 -7.03 9.83
CA ASN A 75 6.06 -5.78 10.13
C ASN A 75 5.76 -4.64 9.13
N SER A 76 4.60 -4.66 8.50
CA SER A 76 4.16 -3.58 7.61
C SER A 76 3.20 -2.65 8.35
N ASP A 77 3.15 -1.40 7.93
CA ASP A 77 2.27 -0.40 8.53
C ASP A 77 1.38 0.29 7.49
N VAL A 78 0.15 0.59 7.89
CA VAL A 78 -0.88 1.22 7.07
C VAL A 78 -1.55 2.35 7.83
N GLY A 79 -1.46 3.56 7.28
CA GLY A 79 -2.20 4.74 7.71
C GLY A 79 -1.36 5.90 8.24
N PRO A 80 -2.02 6.91 8.83
CA PRO A 80 -3.48 7.04 8.95
C PRO A 80 -4.18 7.40 7.64
N TYR A 81 -5.48 7.14 7.54
CA TYR A 81 -6.32 7.54 6.40
C TYR A 81 -5.91 6.89 5.07
N ALA A 82 -5.39 5.66 5.12
CA ALA A 82 -5.15 4.85 3.92
C ALA A 82 -6.37 3.99 3.60
N HIS A 83 -6.49 3.59 2.33
CA HIS A 83 -7.55 2.72 1.85
C HIS A 83 -7.00 1.63 0.92
N LEU A 84 -7.03 0.38 1.38
CA LEU A 84 -6.63 -0.80 0.62
C LEU A 84 -7.86 -1.61 0.25
N ARG A 85 -8.04 -1.93 -1.03
CA ARG A 85 -9.21 -2.68 -1.49
C ARG A 85 -9.00 -3.52 -2.75
N GLY A 86 -9.83 -4.55 -2.90
CA GLY A 86 -9.90 -5.32 -4.14
C GLY A 86 -8.65 -6.16 -4.37
N GLN A 87 -8.31 -7.02 -3.42
CA GLN A 87 -7.23 -8.01 -3.53
C GLN A 87 -5.82 -7.39 -3.55
N VAL A 88 -5.58 -6.40 -2.67
CA VAL A 88 -4.23 -5.85 -2.48
C VAL A 88 -3.35 -6.87 -1.75
N LYS A 89 -2.10 -6.98 -2.18
CA LYS A 89 -1.07 -7.77 -1.48
C LYS A 89 0.09 -6.87 -1.11
N ILE A 90 0.35 -6.74 0.19
CA ILE A 90 1.47 -6.00 0.76
C ILE A 90 2.49 -7.01 1.28
N ALA A 91 3.72 -6.97 0.75
CA ALA A 91 4.84 -7.78 1.21
C ALA A 91 5.46 -7.24 2.52
N PRO A 92 6.39 -7.96 3.16
CA PRO A 92 6.92 -7.57 4.47
C PRO A 92 7.64 -6.20 4.48
N ASN A 93 7.59 -5.53 5.64
CA ASN A 93 8.28 -4.26 5.89
C ASN A 93 7.89 -3.13 4.92
N VAL A 94 6.65 -3.11 4.44
CA VAL A 94 6.13 -2.04 3.58
C VAL A 94 5.51 -0.95 4.44
N HIS A 95 5.75 0.30 4.05
CA HIS A 95 5.14 1.47 4.65
C HIS A 95 4.09 2.06 3.71
N VAL A 96 2.83 2.09 4.15
CA VAL A 96 1.73 2.80 3.47
C VAL A 96 1.27 3.92 4.38
N GLY A 97 1.68 5.14 4.09
CA GLY A 97 1.33 6.29 4.91
C GLY A 97 0.00 6.93 4.52
N ASN A 98 -0.12 8.23 4.79
CA ASN A 98 -1.42 8.89 4.82
C ASN A 98 -2.00 9.27 3.46
N TYR A 99 -3.32 9.14 3.34
CA TYR A 99 -4.09 9.45 2.12
C TYR A 99 -3.64 8.65 0.89
N VAL A 100 -3.17 7.42 1.12
CA VAL A 100 -2.83 6.49 0.05
C VAL A 100 -4.01 5.58 -0.24
N GLU A 101 -4.39 5.44 -1.50
CA GLU A 101 -5.32 4.42 -1.97
C GLU A 101 -4.57 3.38 -2.81
N ILE A 102 -4.71 2.10 -2.45
CA ILE A 102 -4.16 0.97 -3.21
C ILE A 102 -5.29 0.04 -3.60
N VAL A 103 -5.35 -0.32 -4.89
CA VAL A 103 -6.46 -1.08 -5.45
C VAL A 103 -5.96 -2.13 -6.44
N ARG A 104 -6.35 -3.40 -6.28
CA ARG A 104 -5.98 -4.49 -7.22
C ARG A 104 -4.48 -4.52 -7.54
N SER A 105 -3.65 -4.38 -6.52
CA SER A 105 -2.21 -4.15 -6.70
C SER A 105 -1.36 -5.01 -5.77
N GLN A 106 -0.11 -5.24 -6.16
CA GLN A 106 0.89 -5.97 -5.38
C GLN A 106 2.08 -5.05 -5.09
N ILE A 107 2.49 -4.98 -3.82
CA ILE A 107 3.58 -4.13 -3.36
C ILE A 107 4.68 -4.99 -2.74
N GLY A 108 5.88 -4.94 -3.32
CA GLY A 108 7.04 -5.70 -2.90
C GLY A 108 7.68 -5.20 -1.60
N ALA A 109 8.52 -6.05 -1.01
CA ALA A 109 9.04 -5.85 0.35
C ALA A 109 9.88 -4.58 0.48
N GLY A 110 9.79 -3.90 1.63
CA GLY A 110 10.58 -2.68 1.91
C GLY A 110 10.14 -1.44 1.13
N THR A 111 9.14 -1.54 0.26
CA THR A 111 8.63 -0.41 -0.53
C THR A 111 7.92 0.61 0.36
N LYS A 112 8.07 1.89 0.01
CA LYS A 112 7.50 3.02 0.77
C LYS A 112 6.57 3.84 -0.10
N ILE A 113 5.35 4.03 0.38
CA ILE A 113 4.30 4.84 -0.24
C ILE A 113 3.81 5.81 0.82
N GLY A 114 4.56 6.89 1.05
CA GLY A 114 4.39 7.69 2.26
C GLY A 114 3.12 8.53 2.25
N HIS A 115 2.73 9.12 1.13
CA HIS A 115 1.71 10.17 1.14
C HIS A 115 0.91 10.26 -0.17
N VAL A 116 -0.39 10.56 -0.07
CA VAL A 116 -1.26 11.11 -1.13
C VAL A 116 -1.04 10.45 -2.50
N SER A 117 -1.12 9.13 -2.57
CA SER A 117 -0.82 8.39 -3.80
C SER A 117 -1.96 7.43 -4.16
N TYR A 118 -2.18 7.25 -5.45
CA TYR A 118 -3.13 6.26 -5.99
C TYR A 118 -2.37 5.21 -6.79
N LEU A 119 -2.42 3.96 -6.33
CA LEU A 119 -1.86 2.80 -7.02
C LEU A 119 -2.97 1.80 -7.37
N GLY A 120 -3.41 1.81 -8.62
CA GLY A 120 -4.46 0.97 -9.16
C GLY A 120 -3.94 0.06 -10.26
N ASP A 121 -4.24 -1.25 -10.16
CA ASP A 121 -3.80 -2.26 -11.15
C ASP A 121 -2.27 -2.27 -11.33
N ALA A 122 -1.52 -2.10 -10.23
CA ALA A 122 -0.06 -1.96 -10.22
C ALA A 122 0.64 -3.19 -9.64
N THR A 123 1.77 -3.56 -10.23
CA THR A 123 2.74 -4.49 -9.64
C THR A 123 4.02 -3.70 -9.34
N VAL A 124 4.30 -3.50 -8.06
CA VAL A 124 5.45 -2.74 -7.56
C VAL A 124 6.44 -3.70 -6.92
N GLY A 125 7.70 -3.61 -7.31
CA GLY A 125 8.81 -4.41 -6.81
C GLY A 125 9.21 -4.08 -5.38
N ALA A 126 10.34 -4.64 -4.97
CA ALA A 126 10.93 -4.43 -3.65
C ALA A 126 11.75 -3.12 -3.58
N ASN A 127 11.81 -2.53 -2.39
CA ASN A 127 12.61 -1.33 -2.09
C ASN A 127 12.32 -0.14 -3.03
N VAL A 128 11.08 -0.04 -3.52
CA VAL A 128 10.65 1.08 -4.36
C VAL A 128 10.29 2.27 -3.48
N ASN A 129 10.60 3.47 -3.93
CA ASN A 129 10.10 4.70 -3.33
C ASN A 129 9.00 5.31 -4.22
N ILE A 130 7.79 5.42 -3.70
CA ILE A 130 6.69 6.15 -4.33
C ILE A 130 6.60 7.54 -3.70
N GLY A 131 6.97 8.56 -4.47
CA GLY A 131 6.90 9.95 -4.05
C GLY A 131 5.46 10.42 -3.83
N ALA A 132 5.28 11.37 -2.91
CA ALA A 132 3.97 11.93 -2.59
C ALA A 132 3.26 12.47 -3.85
N GLY A 133 1.96 12.25 -4.00
CA GLY A 133 1.21 12.70 -5.17
C GLY A 133 1.32 11.79 -6.39
N THR A 134 1.94 10.60 -6.28
CA THR A 134 2.09 9.70 -7.43
C THR A 134 0.75 9.07 -7.80
N ILE A 135 0.43 9.06 -9.10
CA ILE A 135 -0.79 8.48 -9.65
C ILE A 135 -0.44 7.46 -10.74
N THR A 136 -0.94 6.24 -10.61
CA THR A 136 -1.03 5.29 -11.74
C THR A 136 -2.33 5.55 -12.49
N ALA A 137 -2.27 6.27 -13.61
CA ALA A 137 -3.42 6.54 -14.45
C ALA A 137 -3.77 5.29 -15.27
N ASN A 138 -4.63 4.45 -14.69
CA ASN A 138 -4.92 3.09 -15.15
C ASN A 138 -6.23 2.96 -15.98
N PHE A 139 -7.03 4.01 -16.15
CA PHE A 139 -8.32 3.92 -16.85
C PHE A 139 -8.43 4.95 -17.98
N ASP A 140 -8.75 4.48 -19.19
CA ASP A 140 -8.83 5.30 -20.42
C ASP A 140 -10.25 5.80 -20.75
N GLY A 141 -11.23 5.53 -19.87
CA GLY A 141 -12.66 5.77 -20.13
C GLY A 141 -13.44 4.52 -20.54
N LYS A 142 -12.76 3.40 -20.86
CA LYS A 142 -13.36 2.13 -21.29
C LYS A 142 -12.74 0.92 -20.61
N SER A 143 -11.42 0.84 -20.52
CA SER A 143 -10.66 -0.31 -20.03
C SER A 143 -9.61 0.10 -19.01
N LYS A 144 -9.23 -0.87 -18.17
CA LYS A 144 -8.17 -0.71 -17.17
C LYS A 144 -6.87 -1.32 -17.67
N HIS A 145 -5.76 -0.66 -17.38
CA HIS A 145 -4.44 -1.01 -17.88
C HIS A 145 -3.43 -1.17 -16.73
N PRO A 146 -2.53 -2.15 -16.80
CA PRO A 146 -1.60 -2.43 -15.72
C PRO A 146 -0.40 -1.49 -15.71
N THR A 147 0.14 -1.23 -14.53
CA THR A 147 1.45 -0.55 -14.34
C THR A 147 2.44 -1.50 -13.67
N ILE A 148 3.66 -1.61 -14.19
CA ILE A 148 4.75 -2.38 -13.59
C ILE A 148 5.84 -1.41 -13.14
N ILE A 149 6.24 -1.48 -11.88
CA ILE A 149 7.38 -0.74 -11.32
C ILE A 149 8.31 -1.78 -10.73
N GLU A 150 9.50 -1.95 -11.30
CA GLU A 150 10.46 -2.95 -10.83
C GLU A 150 11.24 -2.47 -9.59
N ASP A 151 11.99 -3.40 -9.01
CA ASP A 151 12.72 -3.18 -7.76
C ASP A 151 13.63 -1.95 -7.79
N GLU A 152 13.80 -1.32 -6.63
CA GLU A 152 14.72 -0.18 -6.40
C GLU A 152 14.40 1.07 -7.22
N ALA A 153 13.28 1.10 -7.95
CA ALA A 153 12.84 2.28 -8.67
C ALA A 153 12.50 3.43 -7.71
N PHE A 154 12.72 4.65 -8.17
CA PHE A 154 12.35 5.87 -7.46
C PHE A 154 11.38 6.69 -8.28
N ILE A 155 10.13 6.77 -7.83
CA ILE A 155 9.12 7.61 -8.45
C ILE A 155 9.11 8.95 -7.74
N GLY A 156 9.45 10.02 -8.48
CA GLY A 156 9.44 11.38 -7.99
C GLY A 156 8.05 11.85 -7.58
N ALA A 157 7.99 12.80 -6.66
CA ALA A 157 6.72 13.36 -6.18
C ALA A 157 5.88 13.91 -7.35
N ASN A 158 4.56 13.74 -7.26
CA ASN A 158 3.58 14.21 -8.23
C ASN A 158 3.82 13.64 -9.66
N THR A 159 4.38 12.43 -9.76
CA THR A 159 4.51 11.73 -11.04
C THR A 159 3.18 11.11 -11.44
N VAL A 160 2.80 11.26 -12.71
CA VAL A 160 1.72 10.49 -13.33
C VAL A 160 2.33 9.40 -14.21
N LEU A 161 2.01 8.15 -13.91
CA LEU A 161 2.37 6.98 -14.71
C LEU A 161 1.15 6.61 -15.57
N VAL A 162 1.20 6.90 -16.86
CA VAL A 162 0.09 6.64 -17.79
C VAL A 162 0.18 5.19 -18.25
N ALA A 163 -0.71 4.34 -17.74
CA ALA A 163 -0.72 2.92 -18.06
C ALA A 163 -1.29 2.66 -19.47
N PRO A 164 -0.90 1.55 -20.14
CA PRO A 164 0.03 0.52 -19.68
C PRO A 164 1.49 0.98 -19.75
N ILE A 165 2.26 0.69 -18.70
CA ILE A 165 3.65 1.16 -18.59
C ILE A 165 4.50 0.24 -17.72
N LYS A 166 5.79 0.14 -18.04
CA LYS A 166 6.83 -0.48 -17.22
C LYS A 166 7.92 0.54 -16.85
N VAL A 167 8.21 0.66 -15.55
CA VAL A 167 9.37 1.38 -15.02
C VAL A 167 10.40 0.36 -14.56
N GLY A 168 11.55 0.33 -15.25
CA GLY A 168 12.59 -0.66 -15.04
C GLY A 168 13.33 -0.55 -13.71
N ARG A 169 14.04 -1.62 -13.34
CA ARG A 169 14.78 -1.74 -12.09
C ARG A 169 15.73 -0.55 -11.87
N GLY A 170 15.68 0.06 -10.69
CA GLY A 170 16.53 1.19 -10.33
C GLY A 170 16.33 2.46 -11.18
N ALA A 171 15.29 2.50 -12.03
CA ALA A 171 14.95 3.69 -12.80
C ALA A 171 14.41 4.80 -11.90
N LYS A 172 14.47 6.04 -12.39
CA LYS A 172 14.02 7.21 -11.63
C LYS A 172 13.13 8.11 -12.49
N THR A 173 12.07 8.63 -11.88
CA THR A 173 11.31 9.75 -12.47
C THR A 173 11.66 11.04 -11.73
N GLY A 174 11.76 12.14 -12.48
CA GLY A 174 11.77 13.47 -11.90
C GLY A 174 10.41 13.80 -11.27
N ALA A 175 10.40 14.69 -10.27
CA ALA A 175 9.14 15.18 -9.71
C ALA A 175 8.30 15.89 -10.80
N GLY A 176 6.97 15.73 -10.73
CA GLY A 176 6.03 16.31 -11.70
C GLY A 176 6.06 15.67 -13.09
N ALA A 177 6.75 14.53 -13.27
CA ALA A 177 6.84 13.88 -14.57
C ALA A 177 5.51 13.24 -15.00
N VAL A 178 5.21 13.27 -16.31
CA VAL A 178 4.13 12.48 -16.92
C VAL A 178 4.76 11.43 -17.82
N VAL A 179 4.81 10.19 -17.34
CA VAL A 179 5.48 9.08 -18.02
C VAL A 179 4.48 8.35 -18.90
N THR A 180 4.74 8.33 -20.21
CA THR A 180 3.86 7.76 -21.24
C THR A 180 4.52 6.66 -22.06
N GLU A 181 5.80 6.39 -21.83
CA GLU A 181 6.61 5.38 -22.52
C GLU A 181 7.44 4.60 -21.48
N ASP A 182 7.70 3.32 -21.73
CA ASP A 182 8.45 2.46 -20.81
C ASP A 182 9.80 3.09 -20.45
N VAL A 183 10.19 2.97 -19.19
CA VAL A 183 11.45 3.47 -18.68
C VAL A 183 12.41 2.31 -18.53
N LEU A 184 13.55 2.38 -19.23
CA LEU A 184 14.59 1.38 -19.10
C LEU A 184 15.17 1.34 -17.68
N GLU A 185 15.75 0.19 -17.31
CA GLU A 185 16.47 0.05 -16.05
C GLU A 185 17.53 1.15 -15.90
N ARG A 186 17.75 1.57 -14.65
CA ARG A 186 18.77 2.57 -14.29
C ARG A 186 18.74 3.81 -15.19
N THR A 187 17.56 4.28 -15.55
CA THR A 187 17.38 5.44 -16.41
C THR A 187 16.58 6.52 -15.69
N LEU A 188 17.02 7.77 -15.80
CA LEU A 188 16.29 8.93 -15.33
C LEU A 188 15.43 9.50 -16.46
N VAL A 189 14.12 9.60 -16.24
CA VAL A 189 13.19 10.34 -17.10
C VAL A 189 12.60 11.54 -16.36
N ALA A 190 12.33 12.64 -17.05
CA ALA A 190 11.66 13.80 -16.48
C ALA A 190 10.96 14.66 -17.55
N GLY A 191 9.95 15.44 -17.14
CA GLY A 191 9.21 16.37 -17.99
C GLY A 191 7.75 15.95 -18.24
N VAL A 192 7.04 16.76 -19.02
CA VAL A 192 5.65 16.56 -19.42
C VAL A 192 5.53 16.77 -20.94
N PRO A 193 5.50 15.70 -21.76
CA PRO A 193 5.73 14.30 -21.39
C PRO A 193 7.18 14.05 -20.94
N ALA A 194 7.38 13.01 -20.14
CA ALA A 194 8.69 12.63 -19.63
C ALA A 194 9.57 12.10 -20.76
N LYS A 195 10.84 12.51 -20.76
CA LYS A 195 11.85 12.01 -21.68
C LYS A 195 13.11 11.62 -20.92
N GLU A 196 13.85 10.65 -21.46
CA GLU A 196 15.15 10.24 -20.94
C GLU A 196 16.08 11.45 -20.78
N LYS A 197 16.74 11.53 -19.63
CA LYS A 197 17.72 12.56 -19.29
C LYS A 197 19.13 11.99 -19.21
N LYS A 198 19.28 10.80 -18.62
CA LYS A 198 20.55 10.07 -18.53
C LYS A 198 20.35 8.66 -17.97
N LYS A 199 21.36 7.81 -18.15
CA LYS A 199 21.57 6.58 -17.38
C LYS A 199 22.16 6.87 -15.98
N LEU A 200 21.92 5.97 -15.04
CA LEU A 200 22.22 6.07 -13.59
C LEU A 200 23.31 5.10 -13.15
#